data_AF-G9KWH9-F1
#
_entry.id   AF-G9KWH9-F1
#
_cell.length_a   1.000
_cell.length_b   1.000
_cell.length_c   1.000
_cell.angle_alpha   90.00
_cell.angle_beta   90.00
_cell.angle_gamma   90.00
#
_symmetry.space_group_name_H-M   'P 1'
#
loop_
_entity.id
_entity.type
_entity.pdbx_description
1 polymer ?
#
loop_
_entity_poly.entity_id
_entity_poly.type
_entity_poly.pdbx_seq_one_letter_code
_entity_poly.pdbx_strand_id
1 'polypeptide(L)'
;RAYNYVAQEVDNYHAFQTLIHIYNKVRTGEKVKVEHVVSVLEKKYPYVEVNSILGIDSAYDQNRKEARGYYEQTGVGPLPVILFNGMPFEKEQLDPDELETITMHKILETTTFFQRAVYLGELSHDQDVVEYIMNQPNVVPRINSRILTSEREYLDLTATNNFFVNDYARFTVLDSQGKTAAIANSMNYLTKKDDSFIRPVTFWIVGDFDSPSGRQLLYDAIKHQKSSNNVRISMINNPSEDISYKNTQISRAIWAALQTQTS
;
A
#
# COMPACT_ATOMS: atom_id res chain seq x y z
N ARG A 1 9.85 23.07 2.63
CA ARG A 1 9.90 24.40 3.27
C ARG A 1 11.05 25.23 2.72
N ALA A 2 12.30 25.10 3.18
CA ALA A 2 13.42 25.90 2.67
C ALA A 2 13.65 25.77 1.15
N TYR A 3 13.61 24.55 0.61
CA TYR A 3 13.67 24.33 -0.84
C TYR A 3 12.53 25.02 -1.59
N ASN A 4 11.29 24.81 -1.14
CA ASN A 4 10.09 25.40 -1.75
C ASN A 4 10.14 26.93 -1.75
N TYR A 5 10.65 27.55 -0.69
CA TYR A 5 10.85 29.00 -0.63
C TYR A 5 11.77 29.48 -1.75
N VAL A 6 12.97 28.90 -1.86
CA VAL A 6 13.93 29.32 -2.90
C VAL A 6 13.41 29.01 -4.31
N ALA A 7 12.69 27.90 -4.47
CA ALA A 7 12.11 27.50 -5.75
C ALA A 7 10.99 28.45 -6.20
N GLN A 8 10.15 28.93 -5.27
CA GLN A 8 9.02 29.82 -5.59
C GLN A 8 9.43 31.29 -5.73
N GLU A 9 10.34 31.76 -4.87
CA GLU A 9 10.74 33.18 -4.84
C GLU A 9 11.89 33.52 -5.81
N VAL A 10 12.74 32.53 -6.13
CA VAL A 10 13.91 32.75 -6.99
C VAL A 10 13.84 31.88 -8.23
N ASP A 11 14.24 30.62 -8.12
CA ASP A 11 14.24 29.64 -9.21
C ASP A 11 14.66 28.26 -8.70
N ASN A 12 14.27 27.21 -9.43
CA ASN A 12 14.62 25.83 -9.18
C ASN A 12 16.14 25.58 -9.20
N TYR A 13 16.89 26.26 -10.08
CA TYR A 13 18.35 26.15 -10.11
C TYR A 13 18.98 26.64 -8.79
N HIS A 14 18.52 27.78 -8.28
CA HIS A 14 18.99 28.34 -7.03
C HIS A 14 18.57 27.49 -5.82
N ALA A 15 17.40 26.85 -5.89
CA ALA A 15 16.94 25.91 -4.87
C ALA A 15 17.85 24.69 -4.79
N PHE A 16 18.23 24.12 -5.94
CA PHE A 16 19.18 23.00 -6.01
C PHE A 16 20.57 23.40 -5.50
N GLN A 17 21.09 24.55 -5.91
CA GLN A 17 22.34 25.08 -5.38
C GLN A 17 22.28 25.20 -3.86
N THR A 18 21.17 25.70 -3.30
CA THR A 18 20.99 25.82 -1.85
C THR A 18 21.06 24.47 -1.14
N LEU A 19 20.53 23.39 -1.74
CA LEU A 19 20.68 22.03 -1.21
C LEU A 19 22.15 21.58 -1.18
N ILE A 20 22.93 21.85 -2.23
CA ILE A 20 24.37 21.55 -2.26
C ILE A 20 25.10 22.29 -1.14
N HIS A 21 24.77 23.57 -0.91
CA HIS A 21 25.38 24.34 0.17
C HIS A 21 25.02 23.80 1.56
N ILE A 22 23.79 23.31 1.75
CA ILE A 22 23.38 22.64 3.00
C ILE A 22 24.16 21.33 3.17
N TYR A 23 24.26 20.52 2.11
CA TYR A 23 24.97 19.25 2.12
C TYR A 23 26.46 19.43 2.45
N ASN A 24 27.13 20.42 1.86
CA ASN A 24 28.54 20.71 2.10
C ASN A 24 28.85 21.17 3.54
N LYS A 25 27.83 21.59 4.31
CA LYS A 25 27.99 21.93 5.74
C LYS A 25 27.89 20.71 6.66
N VAL A 26 27.36 19.59 6.17
CA VAL A 26 27.14 18.38 6.94
C VAL A 26 28.42 17.55 6.90
N ARG A 27 28.88 17.04 8.05
CA ARG A 27 30.05 16.15 8.08
C ARG A 27 29.66 14.78 7.55
N THR A 28 30.60 14.11 6.88
CA THR A 28 30.39 12.75 6.35
C THR A 28 29.92 11.80 7.46
N GLY A 29 28.71 11.25 7.32
CA GLY A 29 28.08 10.35 8.29
C GLY A 29 27.13 11.02 9.29
N GLU A 30 27.03 12.35 9.33
CA GLU A 30 26.04 13.06 10.15
C GLU A 30 24.71 13.26 9.42
N LYS A 31 23.59 13.23 10.16
CA LYS A 31 22.26 13.56 9.61
C LYS A 31 22.09 15.07 9.51
N VAL A 32 21.40 15.53 8.47
CA VAL A 32 21.08 16.96 8.29
C VAL A 32 20.24 17.46 9.47
N LYS A 33 20.78 18.43 10.22
CA LYS A 33 20.08 19.13 11.30
C LYS A 33 19.46 20.44 10.82
N VAL A 34 18.43 20.91 11.54
CA VAL A 34 17.76 22.19 11.27
C VAL A 34 18.75 23.36 11.31
N GLU A 35 19.73 23.32 12.21
CA GLU A 35 20.80 24.33 12.35
C GLU A 35 21.57 24.56 11.04
N HIS A 36 21.84 23.50 10.26
CA HIS A 36 22.53 23.62 8.97
C HIS A 36 21.68 24.36 7.95
N VAL A 37 20.37 24.10 7.94
CA VAL A 37 19.42 24.79 7.05
C VAL A 37 19.28 26.25 7.43
N VAL A 38 19.10 26.55 8.73
CA VAL A 38 18.98 27.93 9.25
C VAL A 38 20.23 28.73 8.90
N SER A 39 21.42 28.19 9.17
CA SER A 39 22.68 28.89 8.90
C SER A 39 22.96 29.14 7.40
N VAL A 40 22.36 28.37 6.48
CA VAL A 40 22.45 28.65 5.04
C VAL A 40 21.43 29.71 4.64
N LEU A 41 20.21 29.63 5.18
CA LEU A 41 19.16 30.61 4.92
C LEU A 41 19.56 32.01 5.42
N GLU A 42 20.05 32.14 6.64
CA GLU A 42 20.48 33.42 7.22
C GLU A 42 21.63 34.05 6.42
N LYS A 43 22.58 33.23 5.94
CA LYS A 43 23.71 33.71 5.16
C LYS A 43 23.28 34.19 3.77
N LYS A 44 22.30 33.53 3.15
CA LYS A 44 21.89 33.79 1.76
C LYS A 44 20.74 34.79 1.65
N TYR A 45 19.89 34.85 2.68
CA TYR A 45 18.71 35.72 2.77
C TYR A 45 18.65 36.39 4.16
N PRO A 46 19.58 37.30 4.48
CA PRO A 46 19.63 37.96 5.78
C PRO A 46 18.42 38.85 6.07
N TYR A 47 17.67 39.24 5.03
CA TYR A 47 16.50 40.11 5.14
C TYR A 47 15.19 39.36 5.41
N VAL A 48 15.21 38.02 5.42
CA VAL A 48 13.98 37.22 5.54
C VAL A 48 13.99 36.46 6.86
N GLU A 49 12.92 36.63 7.64
CA GLU A 49 12.76 35.93 8.89
C GLU A 49 12.63 34.43 8.64
N VAL A 50 13.54 33.64 9.20
CA VAL A 50 13.57 32.18 9.05
C VAL A 50 12.27 31.53 9.53
N ASN A 51 11.61 32.12 10.54
CA ASN A 51 10.32 31.65 11.05
C ASN A 51 9.18 31.79 10.04
N SER A 52 9.22 32.79 9.14
CA SER A 52 8.23 32.92 8.07
C SER A 52 8.30 31.74 7.08
N ILE A 53 9.51 31.18 6.88
CA ILE A 53 9.77 30.08 5.95
C ILE A 53 9.57 28.72 6.63
N LEU A 54 10.10 28.55 7.84
CA LEU A 54 10.12 27.27 8.56
C LEU A 54 8.97 27.09 9.54
N GLY A 55 8.13 28.12 9.76
CA GLY A 55 6.98 28.09 10.66
C GLY A 55 5.93 27.04 10.31
N ILE A 56 5.02 26.77 11.25
CA ILE A 56 3.92 25.81 11.10
C ILE A 56 2.89 26.33 10.09
N ASP A 57 2.64 27.64 10.10
CA ASP A 57 1.69 28.34 9.22
C ASP A 57 2.35 28.90 7.94
N SER A 58 3.57 28.44 7.64
CA SER A 58 4.30 28.86 6.44
C SER A 58 3.56 28.43 5.17
N ALA A 59 3.41 29.36 4.22
CA ALA A 59 2.87 29.09 2.88
C ALA A 59 3.66 27.99 2.15
N TYR A 60 4.95 27.85 2.47
CA TYR A 60 5.87 26.87 1.87
C TYR A 60 5.73 25.45 2.45
N ASP A 61 4.77 25.24 3.36
CA ASP A 61 4.46 23.92 3.93
C ASP A 61 3.50 23.09 3.06
N GLN A 62 2.78 23.71 2.14
CA GLN A 62 1.75 23.05 1.34
C GLN A 62 2.32 21.85 0.56
N ASN A 63 3.39 22.05 -0.23
CA ASN A 63 4.01 20.97 -1.00
C ASN A 63 4.53 19.82 -0.11
N ARG A 64 4.90 20.09 1.16
CA ARG A 64 5.33 19.03 2.08
C ARG A 64 4.13 18.18 2.51
N LYS A 65 2.99 18.82 2.79
CA LYS A 65 1.74 18.13 3.13
C LYS A 65 1.23 17.33 1.93
N GLU A 66 1.26 17.91 0.74
CA GLU A 66 0.87 17.24 -0.51
C GLU A 66 1.80 16.07 -0.86
N ALA A 67 3.11 16.24 -0.76
CA ALA A 67 4.07 15.15 -0.99
C ALA A 67 3.86 13.98 -0.02
N ARG A 68 3.54 14.28 1.25
CA ARG A 68 3.17 13.24 2.21
C ARG A 68 1.85 12.55 1.83
N GLY A 69 0.84 13.31 1.43
CA GLY A 69 -0.43 12.75 0.94
C GLY A 69 -0.23 11.86 -0.28
N TYR A 70 0.60 12.30 -1.24
CA TYR A 70 0.98 11.51 -2.41
C TYR A 70 1.70 10.21 -2.04
N TYR A 71 2.64 10.26 -1.09
CA TYR A 71 3.33 9.07 -0.60
C TYR A 71 2.36 8.08 0.09
N GLU A 72 1.45 8.58 0.93
CA GLU A 72 0.42 7.76 1.58
C GLU A 72 -0.58 7.17 0.57
N GLN A 73 -0.91 7.91 -0.49
CA GLN A 73 -1.83 7.49 -1.55
C GLN A 73 -1.22 6.43 -2.46
N THR A 74 0.02 6.64 -2.92
CA THR A 74 0.71 5.72 -3.82
C THR A 74 1.05 4.40 -3.13
N GLY A 75 1.23 4.38 -1.81
CA GLY A 75 1.52 3.15 -1.06
C GLY A 75 2.87 2.53 -1.43
N VAL A 76 3.75 3.32 -2.04
CA VAL A 76 5.15 2.93 -2.25
C VAL A 76 5.75 2.66 -0.87
N GLY A 77 6.37 1.49 -0.71
CA GLY A 77 6.76 0.93 0.59
C GLY A 77 7.76 1.80 1.39
N PRO A 78 8.47 1.22 2.37
CA PRO A 78 9.35 1.99 3.24
C PRO A 78 10.44 2.73 2.43
N LEU A 79 10.64 4.02 2.74
CA LEU A 79 11.68 4.84 2.10
C LEU A 79 13.10 4.34 2.43
N PRO A 80 14.08 4.53 1.53
CA PRO A 80 14.00 5.18 0.20
C PRO A 80 13.38 4.26 -0.87
N VAL A 81 12.59 4.85 -1.78
CA VAL A 81 12.03 4.15 -2.95
C VAL A 81 12.31 4.98 -4.20
N ILE A 82 12.79 4.32 -5.25
CA ILE A 82 12.92 4.90 -6.59
C ILE A 82 11.86 4.25 -7.47
N LEU A 83 11.23 5.03 -8.35
CA LEU A 83 10.26 4.56 -9.32
C LEU A 83 10.83 4.73 -10.73
N PHE A 84 10.71 3.70 -11.56
CA PHE A 84 10.99 3.78 -12.99
C PHE A 84 9.71 3.44 -13.76
N ASN A 85 9.17 4.41 -14.52
CA ASN A 85 7.91 4.28 -15.26
C ASN A 85 6.76 3.67 -14.42
N GLY A 86 6.66 4.06 -13.14
CA GLY A 86 5.63 3.58 -12.20
C GLY A 86 6.01 2.33 -11.40
N MET A 87 7.11 1.63 -11.74
CA MET A 87 7.55 0.43 -11.04
C MET A 87 8.61 0.75 -9.97
N PRO A 88 8.44 0.32 -8.71
CA PRO A 88 9.43 0.51 -7.67
C PRO A 88 10.67 -0.37 -7.89
N PHE A 89 11.84 0.18 -7.56
CA PHE A 89 13.06 -0.60 -7.41
C PHE A 89 13.01 -1.42 -6.13
N GLU A 90 13.58 -2.63 -6.21
CA GLU A 90 13.83 -3.47 -5.03
C GLU A 90 14.99 -2.88 -4.22
N LYS A 91 15.10 -3.25 -2.94
CA LYS A 91 16.09 -2.63 -2.05
C LYS A 91 17.52 -2.98 -2.43
N GLU A 92 17.68 -4.19 -2.95
CA GLU A 92 18.91 -4.75 -3.49
C GLU A 92 19.36 -3.97 -4.72
N GLN A 93 18.42 -3.40 -5.47
CA GLN A 93 18.68 -2.61 -6.67
C GLN A 93 18.98 -1.12 -6.38
N LEU A 94 18.97 -0.71 -5.11
CA LEU A 94 19.24 0.68 -4.69
C LEU A 94 20.71 0.93 -4.38
N ASP A 95 21.58 -0.06 -4.55
CA ASP A 95 23.01 0.09 -4.32
C ASP A 95 23.61 1.09 -5.32
N PRO A 96 24.31 2.15 -4.86
CA PRO A 96 24.77 3.24 -5.73
C PRO A 96 25.66 2.78 -6.89
N ASP A 97 26.46 1.74 -6.68
CA ASP A 97 27.39 1.21 -7.68
C ASP A 97 26.67 0.43 -8.79
N GLU A 98 25.52 -0.17 -8.49
CA GLU A 98 24.74 -0.97 -9.44
C GLU A 98 23.56 -0.21 -10.03
N LEU A 99 23.09 0.84 -9.36
CA LEU A 99 21.90 1.60 -9.74
C LEU A 99 21.93 2.09 -11.19
N GLU A 100 23.08 2.58 -11.66
CA GLU A 100 23.26 3.05 -13.04
C GLU A 100 23.09 1.88 -14.03
N THR A 101 23.77 0.76 -13.78
CA THR A 101 23.71 -0.44 -14.61
C THR A 101 22.29 -1.00 -14.66
N ILE A 102 21.61 -1.11 -13.51
CA ILE A 102 20.23 -1.60 -13.41
C ILE A 102 19.26 -0.66 -14.14
N THR A 103 19.45 0.65 -14.01
CA THR A 103 18.63 1.64 -14.72
C THR A 103 18.81 1.52 -16.23
N MET A 104 20.05 1.35 -16.70
CA MET A 104 20.33 1.13 -18.13
C MET A 104 19.68 -0.16 -18.64
N HIS A 105 19.74 -1.25 -17.89
CA HIS A 105 19.05 -2.49 -18.25
C HIS A 105 17.53 -2.29 -18.34
N LYS A 106 16.90 -1.63 -17.35
CA LYS A 106 15.46 -1.32 -17.38
C LYS A 106 15.08 -0.42 -18.57
N ILE A 107 15.93 0.54 -18.94
CA ILE A 107 15.71 1.37 -20.13
C ILE A 107 15.72 0.53 -21.41
N LEU A 108 16.69 -0.38 -21.56
CA LEU A 108 16.77 -1.25 -22.74
C LEU A 108 15.54 -2.18 -22.83
N GLU A 109 15.13 -2.77 -21.71
CA GLU A 109 13.93 -3.61 -21.65
C GLU A 109 12.67 -2.83 -22.05
N THR A 110 12.45 -1.65 -21.46
CA THR A 110 11.27 -0.82 -21.77
C THR A 110 11.29 -0.25 -23.18
N THR A 111 12.47 -0.01 -23.76
CA THR A 111 12.59 0.45 -25.15
C THR A 111 12.00 -0.56 -26.12
N THR A 112 12.21 -1.87 -25.90
CA THR A 112 11.62 -2.90 -26.76
C THR A 112 10.09 -2.92 -26.71
N PHE A 113 9.50 -2.62 -25.55
CA PHE A 113 8.07 -2.50 -25.37
C PHE A 113 7.49 -1.34 -26.20
N PHE A 114 8.10 -0.15 -26.14
CA PHE A 114 7.66 0.98 -26.96
C PHE A 114 7.86 0.77 -28.46
N GLN A 115 8.99 0.16 -28.86
CA GLN A 115 9.24 -0.17 -30.27
C GLN A 115 8.14 -1.07 -30.84
N ARG A 116 7.70 -2.07 -30.06
CA ARG A 116 6.59 -2.94 -30.44
C ARG A 116 5.27 -2.18 -30.51
N ALA A 117 4.96 -1.33 -29.54
CA ALA A 117 3.73 -0.54 -29.53
C ALA A 117 3.63 0.41 -30.75
N VAL A 118 4.75 1.05 -31.12
CA VAL A 118 4.83 1.88 -32.33
C VAL A 118 4.68 1.04 -33.60
N TYR A 119 5.35 -0.12 -33.67
CA TYR A 119 5.27 -1.01 -34.83
C TYR A 119 3.85 -1.54 -35.08
N LEU A 120 3.11 -1.87 -34.01
CA LEU A 120 1.73 -2.34 -34.08
C LEU A 120 0.71 -1.20 -34.28
N GLY A 121 1.15 0.06 -34.25
CA GLY A 121 0.28 1.23 -34.36
C GLY A 121 -0.55 1.50 -33.11
N GLU A 122 -0.19 0.92 -31.96
CA GLU A 122 -0.84 1.18 -30.66
C GLU A 122 -0.47 2.55 -30.10
N LEU A 123 0.72 3.05 -30.45
CA LEU A 123 1.20 4.37 -30.07
C LEU A 123 1.32 5.27 -31.31
N SER A 124 0.38 6.21 -31.47
CA SER A 124 0.38 7.21 -32.54
C SER A 124 1.24 8.43 -32.19
N HIS A 125 1.56 9.25 -33.20
CA HIS A 125 2.32 10.50 -33.00
C HIS A 125 1.60 11.50 -32.07
N ASP A 126 0.27 11.43 -32.03
CA ASP A 126 -0.58 12.40 -31.33
C ASP A 126 -0.78 12.07 -29.85
N GLN A 127 -0.27 10.93 -29.38
CA GLN A 127 -0.47 10.42 -28.02
C GLN A 127 0.75 10.68 -27.13
N ASP A 128 0.50 11.13 -25.89
CA ASP A 128 1.55 11.21 -24.88
C ASP A 128 1.99 9.81 -24.44
N VAL A 129 3.28 9.53 -24.51
CA VAL A 129 3.89 8.28 -24.08
C VAL A 129 3.63 8.01 -22.59
N VAL A 130 3.63 9.06 -21.77
CA VAL A 130 3.36 8.94 -20.32
C VAL A 130 1.92 8.50 -20.09
N GLU A 131 0.97 9.10 -20.80
CA GLU A 131 -0.44 8.71 -20.73
C GLU A 131 -0.65 7.29 -21.24
N TYR A 132 0.06 6.89 -22.30
CA TYR A 132 0.05 5.51 -22.80
C TYR A 132 0.51 4.50 -21.74
N ILE A 133 1.58 4.81 -20.99
CA ILE A 133 2.04 3.96 -19.88
C ILE A 133 0.97 3.90 -18.78
N MET A 134 0.40 5.05 -18.39
CA MET A 134 -0.57 5.13 -17.31
C MET A 134 -1.89 4.42 -17.63
N ASN A 135 -2.26 4.34 -18.91
CA ASN A 135 -3.45 3.63 -19.38
C ASN A 135 -3.24 2.12 -19.53
N GLN A 136 -2.03 1.60 -19.29
CA GLN A 136 -1.81 0.16 -19.33
C GLN A 136 -2.61 -0.55 -18.24
N PRO A 137 -3.19 -1.73 -18.52
CA PRO A 137 -4.05 -2.46 -17.57
C PRO A 137 -3.32 -2.89 -16.29
N ASN A 138 -1.99 -2.94 -16.32
CA ASN A 138 -1.16 -3.34 -15.18
C ASN A 138 -0.78 -2.16 -14.27
N VAL A 139 -1.07 -0.91 -14.66
CA VAL A 139 -0.78 0.26 -13.84
C VAL A 139 -1.89 0.48 -12.84
N VAL A 140 -1.53 0.41 -11.56
CA VAL A 140 -2.46 0.59 -10.44
C VAL A 140 -2.26 1.94 -9.77
N PRO A 141 -3.34 2.62 -9.33
CA PRO A 141 -3.23 3.93 -8.68
C PRO A 141 -2.61 3.87 -7.27
N ARG A 142 -2.65 2.69 -6.64
CA ARG A 142 -2.03 2.43 -5.33
C ARG A 142 -1.36 1.07 -5.33
N ILE A 143 -0.09 1.05 -4.95
CA ILE A 143 0.72 -0.15 -4.81
C ILE A 143 0.44 -0.74 -3.43
N ASN A 144 0.15 -2.04 -3.38
CA ASN A 144 0.05 -2.80 -2.15
C ASN A 144 1.03 -3.96 -2.22
N SER A 145 2.12 -3.87 -1.45
CA SER A 145 3.16 -4.90 -1.45
C SER A 145 2.58 -6.28 -1.12
N ARG A 146 1.64 -6.38 -0.17
CA ARG A 146 1.04 -7.67 0.22
C ARG A 146 0.31 -8.40 -0.90
N ILE A 147 -0.20 -7.67 -1.90
CA ILE A 147 -0.91 -8.25 -3.05
C ILE A 147 0.07 -8.54 -4.19
N LEU A 148 1.08 -7.68 -4.34
CA LEU A 148 2.04 -7.71 -5.45
C LEU A 148 3.28 -8.56 -5.16
N THR A 149 3.45 -9.06 -3.94
CA THR A 149 4.53 -9.99 -3.60
C THR A 149 4.41 -11.28 -4.44
N SER A 150 5.53 -11.70 -5.02
CA SER A 150 5.65 -12.92 -5.84
C SER A 150 5.56 -14.19 -5.00
N GLU A 151 6.09 -14.16 -3.77
CA GLU A 151 5.96 -15.23 -2.80
C GLU A 151 4.56 -15.23 -2.19
N ARG A 152 3.84 -16.34 -2.40
CA ARG A 152 2.47 -16.51 -1.92
C ARG A 152 2.39 -17.78 -1.10
N GLU A 153 1.83 -17.64 0.10
CA GLU A 153 1.42 -18.77 0.91
C GLU A 153 0.02 -19.20 0.48
N TYR A 154 -0.13 -20.47 0.10
CA TYR A 154 -1.40 -21.03 -0.32
C TYR A 154 -1.97 -21.93 0.76
N LEU A 155 -3.26 -21.75 1.02
CA LEU A 155 -4.04 -22.66 1.83
C LEU A 155 -4.71 -23.69 0.90
N ASP A 156 -4.44 -24.96 1.13
CA ASP A 156 -4.96 -26.05 0.30
C ASP A 156 -6.40 -26.41 0.68
N LEU A 157 -7.33 -26.09 -0.21
CA LEU A 157 -8.76 -26.33 -0.08
C LEU A 157 -9.26 -27.54 -0.89
N THR A 158 -8.35 -28.39 -1.41
CA THR A 158 -8.72 -29.51 -2.29
C THR A 158 -9.28 -30.71 -1.55
N ALA A 159 -8.94 -30.88 -0.27
CA ALA A 159 -9.46 -31.97 0.53
C ALA A 159 -10.96 -31.82 0.77
N THR A 160 -11.68 -32.93 0.65
CA THR A 160 -13.11 -33.01 0.98
C THR A 160 -13.27 -33.95 2.17
N ASN A 161 -13.87 -33.44 3.24
CA ASN A 161 -14.25 -34.23 4.39
C ASN A 161 -15.61 -33.76 4.93
N ASN A 162 -16.25 -34.58 5.76
CA ASN A 162 -17.51 -34.23 6.44
C ASN A 162 -17.25 -33.83 7.91
N PHE A 163 -16.05 -33.35 8.21
CA PHE A 163 -15.68 -32.95 9.56
C PHE A 163 -15.98 -31.46 9.76
N PHE A 164 -16.29 -31.11 11.01
CA PHE A 164 -16.61 -29.75 11.44
C PHE A 164 -15.71 -29.36 12.62
N VAL A 165 -15.45 -28.06 12.77
CA VAL A 165 -14.60 -27.50 13.85
C VAL A 165 -15.16 -27.81 15.24
N ASN A 166 -16.46 -28.07 15.36
CA ASN A 166 -17.14 -28.41 16.61
C ASN A 166 -16.65 -29.73 17.23
N ASP A 167 -16.11 -30.66 16.43
CA ASP A 167 -15.53 -31.92 16.93
C ASP A 167 -14.00 -31.76 17.12
N TYR A 168 -13.63 -31.10 18.22
CA TYR A 168 -12.22 -30.76 18.51
C TYR A 168 -11.29 -31.98 18.56
N ALA A 169 -11.77 -33.10 19.11
CA ALA A 169 -10.98 -34.33 19.23
C ALA A 169 -10.58 -34.88 17.86
N ARG A 170 -11.46 -34.77 16.86
CA ARG A 170 -11.15 -35.17 15.49
C ARG A 170 -10.38 -34.09 14.74
N PHE A 171 -10.71 -32.82 14.96
CA PHE A 171 -10.05 -31.69 14.30
C PHE A 171 -8.55 -31.63 14.59
N THR A 172 -8.12 -31.91 15.83
CA THR A 172 -6.71 -31.83 16.23
C THR A 172 -5.82 -32.85 15.52
N VAL A 173 -6.37 -34.05 15.27
CA VAL A 173 -5.69 -35.19 14.64
C VAL A 173 -5.57 -35.04 13.12
N LEU A 174 -6.39 -34.18 12.50
CA LEU A 174 -6.34 -33.93 11.06
C LEU A 174 -5.00 -33.28 10.65
N ASP A 175 -4.59 -33.61 9.44
CA ASP A 175 -3.53 -32.93 8.71
C ASP A 175 -3.96 -31.52 8.28
N SER A 176 -3.02 -30.73 7.74
CA SER A 176 -3.29 -29.32 7.37
C SER A 176 -4.44 -29.20 6.36
N GLN A 177 -4.50 -30.11 5.39
CA GLN A 177 -5.56 -30.16 4.38
C GLN A 177 -6.92 -30.52 5.00
N GLY A 178 -6.97 -31.55 5.86
CA GLY A 178 -8.18 -31.94 6.57
C GLY A 178 -8.70 -30.87 7.52
N LYS A 179 -7.81 -30.15 8.22
CA LYS A 179 -8.16 -28.99 9.06
C LYS A 179 -8.79 -27.88 8.23
N THR A 180 -8.22 -27.58 7.08
CA THR A 180 -8.70 -26.53 6.19
C THR A 180 -10.11 -26.84 5.66
N ALA A 181 -10.35 -28.09 5.23
CA ALA A 181 -11.66 -28.54 4.80
C ALA A 181 -12.71 -28.48 5.93
N ALA A 182 -12.32 -28.86 7.16
CA ALA A 182 -13.20 -28.78 8.31
C ALA A 182 -13.58 -27.34 8.69
N ILE A 183 -12.64 -26.40 8.56
CA ILE A 183 -12.90 -24.96 8.70
C ILE A 183 -13.88 -24.52 7.62
N ALA A 184 -13.62 -24.82 6.35
CA ALA A 184 -14.48 -24.42 5.23
C ALA A 184 -15.94 -24.88 5.40
N ASN A 185 -16.15 -26.10 5.90
CA ASN A 185 -17.47 -26.67 6.19
C ASN A 185 -18.22 -25.98 7.34
N SER A 186 -17.49 -25.41 8.30
CA SER A 186 -18.06 -24.80 9.52
C SER A 186 -18.30 -23.29 9.38
N MET A 187 -18.02 -22.73 8.20
CA MET A 187 -18.03 -21.30 7.96
C MET A 187 -19.38 -20.83 7.42
N ASN A 188 -19.89 -19.74 7.99
CA ASN A 188 -21.07 -19.04 7.50
C ASN A 188 -20.65 -17.96 6.50
N TYR A 189 -21.28 -17.94 5.33
CA TYR A 189 -20.95 -17.00 4.25
C TYR A 189 -22.01 -15.92 4.12
N LEU A 190 -21.57 -14.67 4.21
CA LEU A 190 -22.37 -13.49 3.89
C LEU A 190 -22.42 -13.29 2.38
N THR A 191 -23.63 -13.35 1.84
CA THR A 191 -23.93 -13.05 0.44
C THR A 191 -24.94 -11.91 0.36
N LYS A 192 -24.99 -11.25 -0.80
CA LYS A 192 -26.08 -10.33 -1.12
C LYS A 192 -27.33 -11.15 -1.43
N LYS A 193 -28.49 -10.76 -0.88
CA LYS A 193 -29.81 -11.40 -1.04
C LYS A 193 -30.29 -11.34 -2.50
N ASP A 194 -29.70 -12.17 -3.34
CA ASP A 194 -30.05 -12.44 -4.74
C ASP A 194 -29.62 -13.89 -5.03
N ASP A 195 -30.51 -14.83 -4.73
CA ASP A 195 -30.22 -16.28 -4.56
C ASP A 195 -29.92 -17.03 -5.86
N SER A 196 -30.07 -16.41 -7.03
CA SER A 196 -29.94 -17.11 -8.31
C SER A 196 -28.54 -17.11 -8.92
N PHE A 197 -27.53 -16.50 -8.27
CA PHE A 197 -26.22 -16.30 -8.89
C PHE A 197 -25.07 -16.89 -8.07
N ILE A 198 -24.31 -17.79 -8.69
CA ILE A 198 -23.12 -18.41 -8.09
C ILE A 198 -22.08 -17.32 -7.84
N ARG A 199 -21.58 -17.23 -6.61
CA ARG A 199 -20.51 -16.30 -6.21
C ARG A 199 -19.15 -17.01 -6.34
N PRO A 200 -18.35 -16.78 -7.39
CA PRO A 200 -17.11 -17.53 -7.62
C PRO A 200 -16.01 -17.17 -6.62
N VAL A 201 -16.02 -15.97 -6.04
CA VAL A 201 -14.95 -15.49 -5.17
C VAL A 201 -15.36 -15.57 -3.71
N THR A 202 -14.51 -16.21 -2.90
CA THR A 202 -14.70 -16.34 -1.45
C THR A 202 -13.61 -15.56 -0.73
N PHE A 203 -13.98 -14.61 0.12
CA PHE A 203 -13.04 -13.96 1.03
C PHE A 203 -13.22 -14.48 2.44
N TRP A 204 -12.11 -14.90 3.06
CA TRP A 204 -12.03 -15.15 4.48
C TRP A 204 -11.28 -13.98 5.14
N ILE A 205 -12.01 -13.20 5.94
CA ILE A 205 -11.45 -12.06 6.66
C ILE A 205 -11.03 -12.55 8.03
N VAL A 206 -9.72 -12.62 8.26
CA VAL A 206 -9.14 -13.03 9.54
C VAL A 206 -8.60 -11.79 10.24
N GLY A 207 -9.03 -11.56 11.47
CA GLY A 207 -8.50 -10.45 12.26
C GLY A 207 -9.15 -10.31 13.63
N ASP A 208 -8.57 -9.42 14.43
CA ASP A 208 -9.10 -9.03 15.71
C ASP A 208 -10.20 -7.98 15.51
N PHE A 209 -11.46 -8.38 15.63
CA PHE A 209 -12.61 -7.48 15.44
C PHE A 209 -12.92 -6.60 16.65
N ASP A 210 -12.21 -6.74 17.76
CA ASP A 210 -12.32 -5.82 18.90
C ASP A 210 -11.34 -4.65 18.72
N SER A 211 -10.22 -4.86 18.01
CA SER A 211 -9.30 -3.81 17.56
C SER A 211 -9.92 -2.87 16.50
N PRO A 212 -9.66 -1.54 16.55
CA PRO A 212 -10.10 -0.61 15.50
C PRO A 212 -9.64 -1.00 14.09
N SER A 213 -8.43 -1.54 13.95
CA SER A 213 -7.88 -1.90 12.63
C SER A 213 -8.58 -3.11 12.02
N GLY A 214 -8.90 -4.14 12.82
CA GLY A 214 -9.64 -5.30 12.33
C GLY A 214 -11.11 -4.99 12.05
N ARG A 215 -11.73 -4.08 12.83
CA ARG A 215 -13.07 -3.56 12.51
C ARG A 215 -13.09 -2.81 11.19
N GLN A 216 -12.09 -1.98 10.93
CA GLN A 216 -11.97 -1.27 9.67
C GLN A 216 -11.83 -2.25 8.50
N LEU A 217 -10.99 -3.28 8.65
CA LEU A 217 -10.83 -4.34 7.64
C LEU A 217 -12.16 -5.04 7.34
N LEU A 218 -12.91 -5.44 8.37
CA LEU A 218 -14.21 -6.08 8.19
C LEU A 218 -15.23 -5.13 7.53
N TYR A 219 -15.25 -3.86 7.94
CA TYR A 219 -16.14 -2.85 7.37
C TYR A 219 -15.85 -2.63 5.88
N ASP A 220 -14.58 -2.49 5.51
CA ASP A 220 -14.16 -2.32 4.12
C ASP A 220 -14.48 -3.56 3.28
N ALA A 221 -14.32 -4.76 3.85
CA ALA A 221 -14.71 -6.00 3.20
C ALA A 221 -16.23 -6.07 2.94
N ILE A 222 -17.06 -5.75 3.93
CA ILE A 222 -18.53 -5.71 3.77
C ILE A 222 -18.93 -4.63 2.74
N LYS A 223 -18.28 -3.47 2.75
CA LYS A 223 -18.51 -2.42 1.75
C LYS A 223 -18.20 -2.92 0.35
N HIS A 224 -17.10 -3.65 0.16
CA HIS A 224 -16.75 -4.27 -1.12
C HIS A 224 -17.78 -5.33 -1.56
N GLN A 225 -18.27 -6.17 -0.64
CA GLN A 225 -19.31 -7.16 -0.93
C GLN A 225 -20.67 -6.54 -1.27
N LYS A 226 -20.99 -5.35 -0.75
CA LYS A 226 -22.18 -4.60 -1.19
C LYS A 226 -22.06 -4.08 -2.63
N SER A 227 -20.86 -3.65 -3.04
CA SER A 227 -20.61 -3.16 -4.40
C SER A 227 -20.42 -4.28 -5.44
N SER A 228 -19.95 -5.46 -5.03
CA SER A 228 -19.61 -6.57 -5.94
C SER A 228 -20.56 -7.76 -5.75
N ASN A 229 -21.26 -8.12 -6.83
CA ASN A 229 -22.16 -9.27 -6.83
C ASN A 229 -21.44 -10.63 -6.98
N ASN A 230 -20.11 -10.67 -7.08
CA ASN A 230 -19.36 -11.91 -7.34
C ASN A 230 -18.69 -12.50 -6.09
N VAL A 231 -18.85 -11.85 -4.95
CA VAL A 231 -18.10 -12.13 -3.72
C VAL A 231 -19.03 -12.66 -2.63
N ARG A 232 -18.57 -13.70 -1.93
CA ARG A 232 -19.08 -14.09 -0.62
C ARG A 232 -18.00 -13.90 0.44
N ILE A 233 -18.38 -13.45 1.63
CA ILE A 233 -17.45 -13.14 2.72
C ILE A 233 -17.72 -14.05 3.90
N SER A 234 -16.67 -14.59 4.49
CA SER A 234 -16.71 -15.16 5.83
C SER A 234 -15.69 -14.46 6.73
N MET A 235 -15.89 -14.53 8.03
CA MET A 235 -15.09 -13.85 9.03
C MET A 235 -14.58 -14.85 10.07
N ILE A 236 -13.29 -14.77 10.40
CA ILE A 236 -12.64 -15.57 11.44
C ILE A 236 -12.10 -14.59 12.48
N ASN A 237 -12.66 -14.64 13.69
CA ASN A 237 -12.17 -13.82 14.78
C ASN A 237 -10.86 -14.39 15.31
N ASN A 238 -9.80 -13.60 15.26
CA ASN A 238 -8.49 -13.94 15.82
C ASN A 238 -8.09 -12.84 16.81
N PRO A 239 -8.55 -12.91 18.08
CA PRO A 239 -8.29 -11.87 19.07
C PRO A 239 -6.81 -11.87 19.49
N SER A 240 -6.27 -10.67 19.74
CA SER A 240 -4.87 -10.51 20.18
C SER A 240 -4.68 -10.81 21.67
N GLU A 241 -5.76 -10.67 22.45
CA GLU A 241 -5.81 -10.90 23.90
C GLU A 241 -6.68 -12.11 24.22
N ASP A 242 -6.49 -12.65 25.42
CA ASP A 242 -7.33 -13.74 25.93
C ASP A 242 -8.82 -13.35 25.94
N ILE A 243 -9.64 -14.33 25.59
CA ILE A 243 -11.09 -14.15 25.44
C ILE A 243 -11.70 -13.84 26.82
N SER A 244 -12.00 -12.56 27.07
CA SER A 244 -12.65 -12.10 28.29
C SER A 244 -13.99 -11.41 27.99
N TYR A 245 -14.90 -11.41 28.98
CA TYR A 245 -16.21 -10.77 28.84
C TYR A 245 -16.13 -9.26 28.57
N LYS A 246 -15.03 -8.61 28.94
CA LYS A 246 -14.82 -7.17 28.74
C LYS A 246 -14.20 -6.88 27.38
N ASN A 247 -13.27 -7.72 26.92
CA ASN A 247 -12.44 -7.39 25.75
C ASN A 247 -13.08 -7.85 24.43
N THR A 248 -13.95 -8.88 24.48
CA THR A 248 -14.55 -9.49 23.26
C THR A 248 -16.02 -9.13 23.02
N GLN A 249 -16.47 -7.98 23.52
CA GLN A 249 -17.89 -7.60 23.42
C GLN A 249 -18.33 -7.41 21.96
N ILE A 250 -17.46 -6.82 21.13
CA ILE A 250 -17.79 -6.45 19.76
C ILE A 250 -17.72 -7.67 18.86
N SER A 251 -16.66 -8.48 18.98
CA SER A 251 -16.55 -9.74 18.24
C SER A 251 -17.72 -10.68 18.51
N ARG A 252 -18.20 -10.77 19.75
CA ARG A 252 -19.40 -11.57 20.09
C ARG A 252 -20.68 -11.00 19.51
N ALA A 253 -20.86 -9.68 19.54
CA ALA A 253 -22.01 -9.03 18.90
C ALA A 253 -22.03 -9.29 17.39
N ILE A 254 -20.87 -9.21 16.73
CA ILE A 254 -20.71 -9.52 15.31
C ILE A 254 -21.04 -10.99 15.03
N TRP A 255 -20.54 -11.91 15.87
CA TRP A 255 -20.81 -13.34 15.71
C TRP A 255 -22.29 -13.69 15.90
N ALA A 256 -22.94 -13.09 16.91
CA ALA A 256 -24.38 -13.22 17.10
C ALA A 256 -25.18 -12.63 15.92
N ALA A 257 -24.74 -11.48 15.39
CA ALA A 257 -25.35 -10.89 14.19
C ALA A 257 -25.20 -11.80 12.96
N LEU A 258 -24.05 -12.45 12.79
CA LEU A 258 -23.80 -13.39 11.70
C LEU A 258 -24.70 -14.63 11.80
N GLN A 259 -24.94 -15.15 13.01
CA GLN A 259 -25.83 -16.30 13.22
C GLN A 259 -27.32 -15.94 13.07
N THR A 260 -27.69 -14.71 13.39
CA THR A 260 -29.07 -14.23 13.30
C THR A 260 -29.43 -13.66 11.93
N GLN A 261 -28.43 -13.30 11.11
CA GLN A 261 -28.62 -13.05 9.69
C GLN A 261 -28.95 -14.36 8.98
N THR A 262 -30.23 -14.71 9.01
CA THR A 262 -30.82 -15.68 8.08
C THR A 262 -30.68 -15.13 6.66
N SER A 263 -30.04 -15.95 5.83
CA SER A 263 -30.04 -15.91 4.36
C SER A 263 -31.36 -15.38 3.81
#